data_AF-A0A7V5R0G8-F1
#
_entry.id   AF-A0A7V5R0G8-F1
#
_cell.length_a   1.000
_cell.length_b   1.000
_cell.length_c   1.000
_cell.angle_alpha   90.00
_cell.angle_beta   90.00
_cell.angle_gamma   90.00
#
_symmetry.space_group_name_H-M   'P 1'
#
loop_
_entity.id
_entity.type
_entity.pdbx_description
1 polymer ?
#
loop_
_entity_poly.entity_id
_entity_poly.type
_entity_poly.pdbx_seq_one_letter_code
_entity_poly.pdbx_strand_id
1 'polypeptide(L)' 'MIPSFALMLIPVKEKLWMMATPILGQNLIINQIMRGEQVNASSILVAIIGTLLVGLVLALVAIKLYNRESLLFSN' A
#
# COMPACT_ATOMS: atom_id res chain seq x y z
N MET A 1 13.42 -3.65 3.56
CA MET A 1 13.09 -4.90 4.29
C MET A 1 13.54 -4.88 5.75
N ILE A 2 14.66 -4.23 6.11
CA ILE A 2 15.10 -4.08 7.51
C ILE A 2 14.02 -3.48 8.45
N PRO A 3 13.19 -2.48 8.05
CA PRO A 3 12.16 -1.93 8.93
C PRO A 3 11.07 -2.93 9.33
N SER A 4 10.76 -3.91 8.48
CA SER A 4 9.69 -4.88 8.71
C SER A 4 10.02 -5.87 9.85
N PHE A 5 11.28 -6.27 9.97
CA PHE A 5 11.74 -7.11 11.08
C PHE A 5 11.69 -6.38 12.43
N ALA A 6 12.00 -5.08 12.47
CA ALA A 6 11.86 -4.29 13.70
C ALA A 6 10.40 -4.21 14.17
N LEU A 7 9.45 -4.11 13.23
CA LEU A 7 8.01 -4.13 13.53
C LEU A 7 7.48 -5.50 13.97
N MET A 8 8.20 -6.61 13.70
CA MET A 8 7.89 -7.92 14.31
C MET A 8 8.31 -7.99 15.79
N LEU A 9 9.28 -7.19 16.21
CA LEU A 9 9.75 -7.17 17.61
C LEU A 9 9.00 -6.12 18.43
N ILE A 10 8.68 -4.97 17.83
CA ILE A 10 7.99 -3.86 18.50
C ILE A 10 6.54 -3.79 18.02
N PRO A 11 5.55 -4.14 18.86
CA PRO A 11 4.15 -4.07 18.48
C PRO A 11 3.74 -2.61 18.27
N VAL A 12 3.36 -2.28 17.03
CA VAL A 12 2.75 -0.99 16.71
C VAL A 12 1.24 -1.15 16.78
N LYS A 13 0.60 -0.34 17.62
CA LYS A 13 -0.86 -0.28 17.66
C LYS A 13 -1.38 0.27 16.34
N GLU A 14 -2.07 -0.57 15.58
CA GLU A 14 -2.65 -0.17 14.31
C GLU A 14 -3.66 0.96 14.52
N LYS A 15 -3.75 1.82 13.52
CA LYS A 15 -4.83 2.79 13.36
C LYS A 15 -5.31 2.69 11.93
N LEU A 16 -6.61 2.91 11.72
CA LEU A 16 -7.25 2.71 10.40
C LEU A 16 -6.56 3.50 9.28
N TRP A 17 -6.08 4.72 9.56
CA TRP A 17 -5.37 5.55 8.59
C TRP A 17 -4.03 4.95 8.12
N MET A 18 -3.37 4.15 8.97
CA MET A 18 -2.10 3.49 8.62
C MET A 18 -2.31 2.42 7.55
N MET A 19 -3.50 1.80 7.55
CA MET A 19 -3.89 0.78 6.60
C MET A 19 -4.09 1.35 5.19
N ALA A 20 -4.43 2.64 5.08
CA ALA A 20 -4.57 3.31 3.78
C ALA A 20 -3.22 3.52 3.06
N THR A 21 -2.10 3.41 3.78
CA THR A 21 -0.76 3.50 3.19
C THR A 21 -0.34 2.13 2.66
N PRO A 22 -0.06 1.93 1.36
CA PRO A 22 0.04 0.60 0.75
C PRO A 22 1.06 -0.33 1.43
N ILE A 23 2.33 0.09 1.50
CA ILE A 23 3.40 -0.74 2.05
C ILE A 23 3.26 -0.88 3.58
N LEU A 24 2.90 0.20 4.28
CA LEU A 24 2.77 0.18 5.73
C LEU A 24 1.62 -0.73 6.18
N GLY A 25 0.43 -0.57 5.60
CA GLY A 25 -0.75 -1.36 5.93
C GLY A 25 -0.53 -2.86 5.68
N GLN A 26 0.09 -3.23 4.55
CA GLN A 26 0.43 -4.62 4.27
C GLN A 26 1.41 -5.20 5.29
N ASN A 27 2.47 -4.46 5.67
CA ASN A 27 3.41 -4.93 6.69
C ASN A 27 2.73 -5.12 8.06
N LEU A 28 1.80 -4.24 8.45
CA LEU A 28 1.09 -4.38 9.72
C LEU A 28 0.18 -5.62 9.74
N ILE A 29 -0.56 -5.88 8.65
CA ILE A 29 -1.42 -7.08 8.53
C ILE A 29 -0.57 -8.35 8.62
N ILE A 30 0.54 -8.40 7.87
CA ILE A 30 1.45 -9.55 7.89
C ILE A 30 1.96 -9.80 9.32
N ASN A 31 2.39 -8.74 10.01
CA ASN A 31 2.89 -8.86 11.37
C ASN A 31 1.81 -9.34 12.36
N GLN A 32 0.58 -8.87 12.24
CA GLN A 32 -0.54 -9.36 13.07
C GLN A 32 -0.80 -10.85 12.85
N ILE A 33 -0.84 -11.28 11.58
CA ILE A 33 -1.02 -12.70 11.23
C ILE A 33 0.12 -13.54 11.80
N MET A 34 1.37 -13.09 11.65
CA MET A 34 2.55 -13.79 12.18
C MET A 34 2.54 -13.88 13.72
N ARG A 35 1.92 -12.91 14.39
CA ARG A 35 1.76 -12.88 15.86
C ARG A 35 0.52 -13.65 16.34
N GLY A 36 -0.35 -14.12 15.44
CA GLY A 36 -1.62 -14.73 15.79
C GLY A 36 -2.67 -13.74 16.34
N GLU A 37 -2.49 -12.44 16.07
CA GLU A 37 -3.42 -11.40 16.45
C GLU A 37 -4.65 -11.41 15.53
N GLN A 38 -5.81 -11.00 16.06
CA GLN A 38 -7.03 -10.89 15.26
C GLN A 38 -6.95 -9.67 14.35
N VAL A 39 -6.91 -9.89 13.03
CA VAL A 39 -6.92 -8.82 12.04
C VAL A 39 -8.36 -8.34 11.81
N ASN A 40 -8.60 -7.05 12.00
CA ASN A 40 -9.91 -6.47 11.72
C ASN A 40 -10.21 -6.47 10.21
N ALA A 41 -11.40 -6.94 9.81
CA ALA A 41 -11.83 -6.95 8.41
C ALA A 41 -11.84 -5.55 7.76
N SER A 42 -12.14 -4.51 8.53
CA SER A 42 -12.07 -3.12 8.05
C SER A 42 -10.64 -2.69 7.71
N SER A 43 -9.65 -3.11 8.50
CA SER A 43 -8.23 -2.87 8.25
C SER A 43 -7.79 -3.51 6.92
N ILE A 44 -8.27 -4.72 6.62
CA ILE A 44 -8.02 -5.41 5.35
C ILE A 44 -8.64 -4.66 4.17
N LEU A 45 -9.93 -4.28 4.28
CA LEU A 45 -10.64 -3.58 3.21
C LEU A 45 -9.98 -2.22 2.89
N VAL A 46 -9.59 -1.47 3.91
CA VAL A 46 -8.91 -0.18 3.73
C VAL A 46 -7.55 -0.36 3.05
N ALA A 47 -6.80 -1.40 3.41
CA ALA A 47 -5.53 -1.71 2.76
C ALA A 47 -5.69 -2.08 1.27
N ILE A 48 -6.71 -2.90 0.94
CA ILE A 48 -7.02 -3.28 -0.44
C ILE A 48 -7.40 -2.04 -1.26
N ILE A 49 -8.39 -1.29 -0.79
CA ILE A 49 -8.92 -0.12 -1.51
C ILE A 49 -7.83 0.95 -1.64
N GLY A 50 -7.10 1.24 -0.57
CA GLY A 50 -6.01 2.23 -0.58
C GLY A 50 -4.91 1.87 -1.59
N THR A 51 -4.50 0.60 -1.62
CA THR A 51 -3.48 0.12 -2.57
C THR A 51 -3.97 0.21 -4.01
N LEU A 52 -5.20 -0.23 -4.30
CA LEU A 52 -5.77 -0.17 -5.64
C LEU A 52 -5.94 1.27 -6.13
N LEU A 53 -6.42 2.19 -5.28
CA LEU A 53 -6.58 3.60 -5.64
C LEU A 53 -5.24 4.24 -5.98
N VAL A 54 -4.20 4.01 -5.16
CA VAL A 54 -2.86 4.54 -5.44
C VAL A 54 -2.31 3.96 -6.75
N GLY A 55 -2.45 2.65 -6.97
CA GLY A 55 -2.02 2.00 -8.20
C GLY A 55 -2.74 2.55 -9.44
N LEU A 56 -4.05 2.77 -9.35
CA LEU A 56 -4.85 3.34 -10.43
C LEU A 56 -4.42 4.78 -10.75
N VAL A 57 -4.20 5.61 -9.73
CA VAL A 57 -3.72 6.99 -9.93
C VAL A 57 -2.37 6.99 -10.63
N LEU A 58 -1.43 6.15 -10.19
CA LEU A 58 -0.12 6.03 -10.84
C LEU A 58 -0.23 5.54 -12.29
N ALA A 59 -1.12 4.58 -12.57
CA ALA A 59 -1.38 4.11 -13.92
C ALA A 59 -1.93 5.22 -14.83
N LEU A 60 -2.90 6.01 -14.33
CA LEU A 60 -3.45 7.15 -15.07
C LEU A 60 -2.39 8.23 -15.34
N VAL A 61 -1.52 8.50 -14.37
CA VAL A 61 -0.39 9.42 -14.55
C VAL A 61 0.57 8.88 -15.61
N ALA A 62 0.89 7.58 -15.59
CA ALA A 62 1.76 6.95 -16.57
C ALA A 62 1.17 7.02 -17.99
N ILE A 63 -0.14 6.73 -18.15
CA ILE A 63 -0.85 6.86 -19.44
C ILE A 63 -0.75 8.30 -19.96
N LYS A 64 -1.00 9.29 -19.09
CA LYS A 64 -0.92 10.71 -19.48
C LYS A 64 0.49 11.13 -19.89
N LEU A 65 1.51 10.60 -19.22
CA LEU A 65 2.91 10.88 -19.56
C LEU A 65 3.30 10.23 -20.89
N TYR A 66 2.93 8.96 -21.09
CA TYR A 66 3.23 8.22 -22.32
C TYR A 66 2.58 8.86 -23.55
N ASN A 67 1.32 9.29 -23.44
CA ASN A 67 0.61 9.98 -24.51
C ASN A 67 1.21 11.36 -24.84
N ARG A 68 1.91 12.01 -23.89
CA ARG A 68 2.63 13.27 -24.13
C ARG A 68 3.93 13.04 -24.90
N GLU A 69 4.69 12.02 -24.53
CA GLU A 69 5.94 11.64 -25.19
C GLU A 69 5.70 11.17 -26.63
N SER A 70 4.64 10.40 -26.87
CA SER A 70 4.24 9.95 -28.21
C SER A 70 3.99 11.09 -29.22
N LEU A 71 3.68 12.31 -28.75
CA LEU A 71 3.49 13.48 -29.61
C LEU A 71 4.83 14.16 -29.98
N LEU A 72 5.91 13.92 -29.23
CA LEU A 72 7.23 14.51 -29.48
C LEU A 72 8.07 13.68 -30.46
N PHE A 73 7.77 12.38 -30.61
CA PHE A 73 8.47 11.47 -31.54
C PHE A 73 7.72 11.21 -32.85
N SER A 74 6.59 11.88 -33.09
CA SER A 74 5.87 11.83 -34.36
C SER A 74 6.38 12.94 -35.29
N ASN A 75 7.59 12.77 -35.83
CA ASN A 75 8.12 13.53 -36.98
C ASN A 75 8.30 12.60 -38.16
#